data_AF-S0AZK2-F1
#
_entry.id   AF-S0AZK2-F1
#
_cell.length_a   1.000
_cell.length_b   1.000
_cell.length_c   1.000
_cell.angle_alpha   90.00
_cell.angle_beta   90.00
_cell.angle_gamma   90.00
#
_symmetry.space_group_name_H-M   'P 1'
#
loop_
_entity.id
_entity.type
_entity.pdbx_description
1 polymer ?
#
loop_
_entity_poly.entity_id
_entity_poly.type
_entity_poly.pdbx_seq_one_letter_code
_entity_poly.pdbx_strand_id
1 'polypeptide(L)'
;MSKFIGEQITIKNNFGKYLSAQPNGTVIANRDLPQQWETFEIVEAPQNKVALKTCHGKYLSINPRNTLEVCAPHIKEWEFLEIVKTSDKKYTIKSYHGKYLSSAMNGELTAGKMIAAQSEKFEIKTIGSKPKSKKFAGTTIAIKSFHGKYLTATPAGDISATAPHLKEWEKFQVNMVPNDKTQVGFRNWHGKYVSANPNGKMEKCSTNFKGWEWFIIEKSPEKKMYTIKTPTGKYLSAQPNGVLTADEAIAQSWEWFTIEKAL
;
A
#
# COMPACT_ATOMS: atom_id res chain seq x y z
N MET A 1 6.93 -15.21 16.40
CA MET A 1 5.72 -14.65 15.79
C MET A 1 6.11 -13.56 14.79
N SER A 2 5.55 -13.58 13.58
CA SER A 2 5.91 -12.62 12.51
C SER A 2 5.46 -11.21 12.88
N LYS A 3 6.34 -10.20 12.71
CA LYS A 3 6.03 -8.78 12.99
C LYS A 3 5.00 -8.15 12.04
N PHE A 4 4.50 -8.91 11.07
CA PHE A 4 3.64 -8.44 9.98
C PHE A 4 2.20 -8.94 10.09
N ILE A 5 1.84 -9.67 11.15
CA ILE A 5 0.46 -10.18 11.29
C ILE A 5 -0.52 -9.00 11.29
N GLY A 6 -1.56 -9.10 10.46
CA GLY A 6 -2.57 -8.05 10.23
C GLY A 6 -2.12 -6.95 9.27
N GLU A 7 -0.90 -7.01 8.73
CA GLU A 7 -0.38 -6.00 7.79
C GLU A 7 -0.65 -6.38 6.34
N GLN A 8 -1.00 -5.38 5.54
CA GLN A 8 -0.95 -5.45 4.09
C GLN A 8 0.49 -5.29 3.62
N ILE A 9 0.94 -6.15 2.71
CA ILE A 9 2.32 -6.18 2.24
C ILE A 9 2.42 -6.33 0.72
N THR A 10 3.56 -5.90 0.20
CA THR A 10 4.05 -6.25 -1.14
C THR A 10 5.28 -7.14 -1.03
N ILE A 11 5.43 -8.10 -1.94
CA ILE A 11 6.59 -9.00 -2.00
C ILE A 11 7.30 -8.79 -3.34
N LYS A 12 8.56 -8.37 -3.32
CA LYS A 12 9.38 -8.09 -4.51
C LYS A 12 10.53 -9.10 -4.60
N ASN A 13 10.69 -9.73 -5.75
CA ASN A 13 11.81 -10.64 -6.01
C ASN A 13 13.12 -9.87 -6.26
N ASN A 14 14.24 -10.59 -6.41
CA ASN A 14 15.55 -9.98 -6.65
C ASN A 14 15.74 -9.37 -8.05
N PHE A 15 14.81 -9.63 -8.96
CA PHE A 15 14.78 -9.00 -10.29
C PHE A 15 13.99 -7.69 -10.28
N GLY A 16 13.54 -7.24 -9.10
CA GLY A 16 12.79 -6.01 -8.94
C GLY A 16 11.33 -6.12 -9.41
N LYS A 17 10.79 -7.33 -9.53
CA LYS A 17 9.39 -7.59 -9.89
C LYS A 17 8.57 -8.00 -8.68
N TYR A 18 7.31 -7.59 -8.64
CA TYR A 18 6.37 -7.93 -7.58
C TYR A 18 5.65 -9.24 -7.87
N LEU A 19 5.43 -10.04 -6.82
CA LEU A 19 4.56 -11.22 -6.83
C LEU A 19 3.13 -10.76 -7.05
N SER A 20 2.38 -11.48 -7.89
CA SER A 20 1.05 -11.12 -8.39
C SER A 20 0.15 -12.36 -8.38
N ALA A 21 -0.91 -12.33 -7.57
CA ALA A 21 -1.92 -13.38 -7.50
C ALA A 21 -2.93 -13.22 -8.64
N GLN A 22 -2.94 -14.17 -9.57
CA GLN A 22 -3.83 -14.14 -10.73
C GLN A 22 -5.23 -14.67 -10.35
N PRO A 23 -6.29 -14.23 -11.06
CA PRO A 23 -7.65 -14.73 -10.84
C PRO A 23 -7.81 -16.24 -11.02
N ASN A 24 -7.01 -16.85 -11.90
CA ASN A 24 -6.99 -18.30 -12.13
C ASN A 24 -6.32 -19.08 -10.98
N GLY A 25 -5.84 -18.40 -9.94
CA GLY A 25 -5.22 -18.99 -8.75
C GLY A 25 -3.70 -19.12 -8.82
N THR A 26 -3.06 -18.84 -9.96
CA THR A 26 -1.60 -18.90 -10.05
C THR A 26 -0.95 -17.67 -9.42
N VAL A 27 0.32 -17.77 -9.05
CA VAL A 27 1.11 -16.62 -8.60
C VAL A 27 2.39 -16.49 -9.43
N ILE A 28 2.62 -15.29 -9.95
CA ILE A 28 3.78 -14.97 -10.81
C ILE A 28 4.47 -13.71 -10.31
N ALA A 29 5.78 -13.58 -10.48
CA ALA A 29 6.60 -12.46 -10.01
C ALA A 29 7.17 -11.65 -11.18
N ASN A 30 6.30 -10.96 -11.92
CA ASN A 30 6.68 -10.25 -13.16
C ASN A 30 6.16 -8.81 -13.25
N ARG A 31 5.57 -8.25 -12.18
CA ARG A 31 4.97 -6.92 -12.21
C ARG A 31 5.96 -5.83 -11.80
N ASP A 32 5.95 -4.70 -12.49
CA ASP A 32 6.83 -3.56 -12.19
C ASP A 32 6.33 -2.70 -11.02
N LEU A 33 5.02 -2.63 -10.86
CA LEU A 33 4.35 -1.84 -9.84
C LEU A 33 3.31 -2.70 -9.15
N PRO A 34 3.16 -2.59 -7.82
CA PRO A 34 2.14 -3.33 -7.13
C PRO A 34 0.80 -2.60 -7.23
N GLN A 35 -0.21 -3.39 -7.55
CA GLN A 35 -1.61 -3.06 -7.52
C GLN A 35 -2.32 -4.08 -6.63
N GLN A 36 -3.62 -4.25 -6.82
CA GLN A 36 -4.48 -5.12 -6.02
C GLN A 36 -3.96 -6.56 -6.01
N TRP A 37 -3.51 -7.07 -7.16
CA TRP A 37 -3.06 -8.45 -7.33
C TRP A 37 -1.69 -8.71 -6.71
N GLU A 38 -0.89 -7.66 -6.52
CA GLU A 38 0.45 -7.76 -5.92
C GLU A 38 0.46 -7.48 -4.42
N THR A 39 -0.72 -7.34 -3.83
CA THR A 39 -0.90 -7.09 -2.40
C THR A 39 -1.37 -8.36 -1.69
N PHE A 40 -0.77 -8.61 -0.52
CA PHE A 40 -1.08 -9.75 0.32
C PHE A 40 -1.32 -9.31 1.76
N GLU A 41 -2.25 -9.95 2.46
CA GLU A 41 -2.43 -9.82 3.91
C GLU A 41 -1.66 -10.95 4.60
N ILE A 42 -0.86 -10.63 5.61
CA ILE A 42 -0.28 -11.67 6.48
C ILE A 42 -1.26 -11.95 7.60
N VAL A 43 -1.82 -13.17 7.60
CA VAL A 43 -2.72 -13.64 8.64
C VAL A 43 -2.02 -14.68 9.52
N GLU A 44 -2.47 -14.79 10.77
CA GLU A 44 -1.99 -15.82 11.68
C GLU A 44 -2.42 -17.22 11.19
N ALA A 45 -1.53 -18.19 11.33
CA ALA A 45 -1.81 -19.60 11.09
C ALA A 45 -1.33 -20.44 12.29
N PRO A 46 -1.84 -21.68 12.47
CA PRO A 46 -1.39 -22.57 13.53
C PRO A 46 0.13 -22.79 13.55
N GLN A 47 0.64 -23.31 14.67
CA GLN A 47 2.05 -23.67 14.84
C GLN A 47 3.03 -22.48 14.72
N ASN A 48 2.57 -21.27 15.09
CA ASN A 48 3.37 -20.02 15.03
C ASN A 48 3.86 -19.73 13.59
N LYS A 49 3.05 -20.13 12.60
CA LYS A 49 3.24 -19.85 11.17
C LYS A 49 2.31 -18.71 10.74
N VAL A 50 2.38 -18.35 9.48
CA VAL A 50 1.48 -17.36 8.86
C VAL A 50 0.92 -17.91 7.55
N ALA A 51 -0.18 -17.34 7.08
CA ALA A 51 -0.64 -17.52 5.71
C ALA A 51 -0.65 -16.17 4.98
N LEU A 52 -0.50 -16.21 3.65
CA LEU A 52 -0.55 -15.03 2.79
C LEU A 52 -1.87 -15.01 2.04
N LYS A 53 -2.81 -14.16 2.46
CA LYS A 53 -4.09 -14.00 1.79
C LYS A 53 -3.95 -13.04 0.62
N THR A 54 -4.50 -13.41 -0.53
CA THR A 54 -4.52 -12.61 -1.76
C THR A 54 -5.76 -11.71 -1.79
N CYS A 55 -5.77 -10.73 -2.70
CA CYS A 55 -6.97 -9.92 -2.96
C CYS A 55 -8.19 -10.72 -3.42
N HIS A 56 -7.99 -11.94 -3.95
CA HIS A 56 -9.08 -12.83 -4.35
C HIS A 56 -9.66 -13.64 -3.19
N GLY A 57 -9.28 -13.33 -1.94
CA GLY A 57 -9.75 -14.03 -0.74
C GLY A 57 -9.20 -15.45 -0.57
N LYS A 58 -8.18 -15.83 -1.36
CA LYS A 58 -7.51 -17.13 -1.31
C LYS A 58 -6.15 -16.99 -0.64
N TYR A 59 -5.52 -18.10 -0.30
CA TYR A 59 -4.25 -18.15 0.41
C TYR A 59 -3.16 -18.77 -0.46
N LEU A 60 -1.94 -18.22 -0.39
CA LEU A 60 -0.79 -18.78 -1.07
C LEU A 60 -0.56 -20.22 -0.60
N SER A 61 -0.72 -21.17 -1.52
CA SER A 61 -0.54 -22.59 -1.26
C SER A 61 0.71 -23.10 -1.95
N ILE A 62 1.54 -23.86 -1.22
CA ILE A 62 2.73 -24.51 -1.78
C ILE A 62 2.54 -26.01 -1.67
N ASN A 63 2.24 -26.65 -2.79
CA ASN A 63 1.98 -28.09 -2.83
C ASN A 63 3.28 -28.92 -2.65
N PRO A 64 3.18 -30.23 -2.38
CA PRO A 64 4.35 -31.12 -2.26
C PRO A 64 5.17 -31.26 -3.54
N ARG A 65 4.57 -31.02 -4.71
CA ARG A 65 5.24 -30.97 -6.02
C ARG A 65 6.05 -29.69 -6.21
N ASN A 66 6.02 -28.79 -5.23
CA ASN A 66 6.78 -27.53 -5.15
C ASN A 66 6.36 -26.48 -6.16
N THR A 67 5.13 -26.57 -6.66
CA THR A 67 4.57 -25.58 -7.58
C THR A 67 3.57 -24.69 -6.85
N LEU A 68 3.53 -23.42 -7.25
CA LEU A 68 2.62 -22.40 -6.72
C LEU A 68 1.40 -22.25 -7.63
N GLU A 69 0.89 -23.39 -8.11
CA GLU A 69 -0.09 -23.42 -9.19
C GLU A 69 -1.46 -22.87 -8.78
N VAL A 70 -1.87 -23.01 -7.51
CA VAL A 70 -3.24 -22.68 -7.09
C VAL A 70 -3.28 -22.14 -5.67
N CYS A 71 -3.74 -20.89 -5.48
CA CYS A 71 -4.13 -20.40 -4.17
C CYS A 71 -5.38 -21.13 -3.64
N ALA A 72 -5.39 -21.49 -2.36
CA ALA A 72 -6.47 -22.25 -1.73
C ALA A 72 -7.53 -21.34 -1.05
N PRO A 73 -8.81 -21.75 -0.98
CA PRO A 73 -9.84 -20.98 -0.27
C PRO A 73 -9.81 -21.18 1.26
N HIS A 74 -8.85 -21.93 1.79
CA HIS A 74 -8.74 -22.25 3.21
C HIS A 74 -7.27 -22.25 3.65
N ILE A 75 -7.06 -22.13 4.96
CA ILE A 75 -5.73 -22.24 5.58
C ILE A 75 -5.60 -23.67 6.14
N LYS A 76 -4.84 -24.52 5.42
CA LYS A 76 -4.37 -25.82 5.88
C LYS A 76 -2.85 -25.85 5.82
N GLU A 77 -2.29 -27.02 6.05
CA GLU A 77 -0.84 -27.24 6.16
C GLU A 77 -0.05 -26.63 4.99
N TRP A 78 -0.55 -26.69 3.76
CA TRP A 78 0.18 -26.18 2.57
C TRP A 78 0.23 -24.65 2.48
N GLU A 79 -0.59 -23.96 3.27
CA GLU A 79 -0.62 -22.50 3.40
C GLU A 79 0.16 -22.02 4.63
N PHE A 80 0.72 -22.93 5.43
CA PHE A 80 1.54 -22.56 6.58
C PHE A 80 2.93 -22.15 6.10
N LEU A 81 3.24 -20.87 6.27
CA LEU A 81 4.48 -20.25 5.83
C LEU A 81 5.26 -19.72 7.03
N GLU A 82 6.58 -19.74 6.91
CA GLU A 82 7.50 -19.06 7.82
C GLU A 82 8.25 -17.97 7.07
N ILE A 83 8.08 -16.72 7.53
CA ILE A 83 8.76 -15.56 6.94
C ILE A 83 9.92 -15.18 7.86
N VAL A 84 11.15 -15.38 7.38
CA VAL A 84 12.37 -15.16 8.17
C VAL A 84 13.18 -14.03 7.55
N LYS A 85 13.54 -13.04 8.37
CA LYS A 85 14.41 -11.94 7.93
C LYS A 85 15.86 -12.42 7.86
N THR A 86 16.52 -12.15 6.74
CA THR A 86 17.94 -12.49 6.52
C THR A 86 18.87 -11.36 6.97
N SER A 87 20.16 -11.65 7.10
CA SER A 87 21.19 -10.69 7.55
C SER A 87 21.32 -9.47 6.61
N ASP A 88 21.09 -9.66 5.31
CA ASP A 88 21.06 -8.60 4.29
C ASP A 88 19.73 -7.81 4.23
N LYS A 89 18.92 -7.89 5.29
CA LYS A 89 17.64 -7.18 5.46
C LYS A 89 16.55 -7.58 4.45
N LYS A 90 16.71 -8.69 3.73
CA LYS A 90 15.68 -9.34 2.92
C LYS A 90 14.90 -10.37 3.76
N TYR A 91 14.03 -11.14 3.12
CA TYR A 91 13.22 -12.17 3.74
C TYR A 91 13.22 -13.45 2.90
N THR A 92 13.18 -14.60 3.56
CA THR A 92 12.86 -15.88 2.95
C THR A 92 11.45 -16.29 3.35
N ILE A 93 10.77 -17.04 2.48
CA ILE A 93 9.44 -17.60 2.74
C ILE A 93 9.56 -19.11 2.65
N LYS A 94 9.47 -19.79 3.79
CA LYS A 94 9.60 -21.24 3.90
C LYS A 94 8.22 -21.88 3.97
N SER A 95 7.95 -22.82 3.10
CA SER A 95 6.75 -23.66 3.09
C SER A 95 6.72 -24.63 4.27
N TYR A 96 5.54 -25.17 4.55
CA TYR A 96 5.34 -26.25 5.50
C TYR A 96 6.21 -27.49 5.20
N HIS A 97 6.48 -27.78 3.94
CA HIS A 97 7.34 -28.88 3.50
C HIS A 97 8.85 -28.63 3.70
N GLY A 98 9.21 -27.55 4.40
CA GLY A 98 10.60 -27.22 4.71
C GLY A 98 11.38 -26.56 3.58
N LYS A 99 10.74 -26.31 2.43
CA LYS A 99 11.38 -25.75 1.24
C LYS A 99 11.07 -24.27 1.09
N TYR A 100 12.00 -23.54 0.48
CA TYR A 100 11.89 -22.10 0.31
C TYR A 100 11.27 -21.73 -1.03
N LEU A 101 10.36 -20.75 -1.00
CA LEU A 101 9.88 -20.06 -2.18
C LEU A 101 11.05 -19.46 -2.94
N SER A 102 11.08 -19.64 -4.25
CA SER A 102 12.12 -19.20 -5.16
C SER A 102 11.48 -18.52 -6.37
N SER A 103 12.09 -17.45 -6.85
CA SER A 103 11.69 -16.78 -8.09
C SER A 103 12.75 -16.98 -9.17
N ALA A 104 12.30 -17.44 -10.33
CA ALA A 104 13.10 -17.45 -11.56
C ALA A 104 13.07 -16.09 -12.25
N MET A 105 14.00 -15.87 -13.19
CA MET A 105 14.16 -14.60 -13.92
C MET A 105 12.96 -14.28 -14.83
N ASN A 106 12.30 -15.31 -15.36
CA ASN A 106 11.05 -15.18 -16.12
C ASN A 106 9.82 -14.87 -15.23
N GLY A 107 10.00 -14.78 -13.91
CA GLY A 107 8.95 -14.50 -12.94
C GLY A 107 8.20 -15.74 -12.43
N GLU A 108 8.57 -16.95 -12.86
CA GLU A 108 7.98 -18.17 -12.31
C GLU A 108 8.39 -18.36 -10.84
N LEU A 109 7.47 -18.90 -10.05
CA LEU A 109 7.67 -19.21 -8.65
C LEU A 109 7.70 -20.73 -8.44
N THR A 110 8.68 -21.21 -7.69
CA THR A 110 8.79 -22.61 -7.28
C THR A 110 9.15 -22.69 -5.80
N ALA A 111 9.02 -23.86 -5.18
CA ALA A 111 9.42 -24.08 -3.80
C ALA A 111 10.27 -25.34 -3.63
N GLY A 112 11.30 -25.51 -4.47
CA GLY A 112 12.06 -26.77 -4.55
C GLY A 112 13.24 -26.89 -3.60
N LYS A 113 13.79 -25.76 -3.12
CA LYS A 113 15.11 -25.74 -2.46
C LYS A 113 14.99 -25.84 -0.94
N MET A 114 15.83 -26.67 -0.32
CA MET A 114 15.94 -26.81 1.14
C MET A 114 16.87 -25.77 1.79
N ILE A 115 17.66 -25.05 0.99
CA ILE A 115 18.58 -24.01 1.44
C ILE A 115 18.26 -22.74 0.64
N ALA A 116 18.07 -21.64 1.35
CA ALA A 116 17.84 -20.35 0.72
C ALA A 116 19.16 -19.77 0.20
N ALA A 117 19.20 -19.46 -1.10
CA ALA A 117 20.27 -18.72 -1.74
C ALA A 117 19.71 -17.37 -2.23
N GLN A 118 20.25 -16.83 -3.32
CA GLN A 118 19.79 -15.55 -3.83
C GLN A 118 18.32 -15.62 -4.26
N SER A 119 17.92 -16.54 -5.15
CA SER A 119 16.54 -16.61 -5.70
C SER A 119 15.42 -16.78 -4.68
N GLU A 120 15.73 -17.15 -3.43
CA GLU A 120 14.78 -17.36 -2.33
C GLU A 120 14.66 -16.13 -1.40
N LYS A 121 15.38 -15.05 -1.71
CA LYS A 121 15.33 -13.80 -0.95
C LYS A 121 14.41 -12.78 -1.62
N PHE A 122 13.51 -12.20 -0.83
CA PHE A 122 12.52 -11.22 -1.25
C PHE A 122 12.62 -9.95 -0.42
N GLU A 123 12.26 -8.81 -1.01
CA GLU A 123 11.98 -7.59 -0.28
C GLU A 123 10.49 -7.57 0.10
N ILE A 124 10.20 -7.55 1.40
CA ILE A 124 8.84 -7.43 1.93
C ILE A 124 8.69 -6.05 2.57
N LYS A 125 7.66 -5.33 2.14
CA LYS A 125 7.30 -4.01 2.66
C LYS A 125 5.83 -3.94 3.02
N THR A 126 5.53 -3.28 4.13
CA THR A 126 4.17 -2.99 4.57
C THR A 126 3.59 -1.80 3.82
N ILE A 127 2.28 -1.84 3.63
CA ILE A 127 1.45 -0.76 3.08
C ILE A 127 0.76 -0.08 4.27
N GLY A 128 0.85 1.25 4.37
CA GLY A 128 0.02 2.00 5.33
C GLY A 128 0.36 1.84 6.82
N SER A 129 1.40 1.10 7.20
CA SER A 129 1.55 0.71 8.62
C SER A 129 2.18 1.76 9.55
N LYS A 130 2.69 2.89 9.02
CA LYS A 130 3.45 3.87 9.83
C LYS A 130 3.11 5.31 9.47
N PRO A 131 2.41 6.04 10.36
CA PRO A 131 2.15 7.46 10.20
C PRO A 131 3.42 8.29 9.99
N LYS A 132 3.30 9.26 9.10
CA LYS A 132 4.31 10.26 8.70
C LYS A 132 3.75 11.67 8.68
N SER A 133 2.51 11.88 9.09
CA SER A 133 1.85 13.19 9.11
C SER A 133 2.66 14.27 9.83
N LYS A 134 3.27 13.95 10.98
CA LYS A 134 4.15 14.86 11.73
C LYS A 134 5.35 15.39 10.93
N LYS A 135 5.79 14.68 9.88
CA LYS A 135 6.87 15.14 8.99
C LYS A 135 6.50 16.42 8.24
N PHE A 136 5.21 16.59 7.94
CA PHE A 136 4.68 17.67 7.11
C PHE A 136 3.92 18.73 7.91
N ALA A 137 3.57 18.42 9.16
CA ALA A 137 2.88 19.34 10.07
C ALA A 137 3.52 20.73 10.11
N GLY A 138 2.69 21.77 9.99
CA GLY A 138 3.10 23.18 10.03
C GLY A 138 3.75 23.67 8.74
N THR A 139 3.82 22.86 7.68
CA THR A 139 4.40 23.25 6.39
C THR A 139 3.32 23.37 5.32
N THR A 140 3.63 24.12 4.27
CA THR A 140 2.86 24.11 3.03
C THR A 140 3.43 23.04 2.10
N ILE A 141 2.56 22.21 1.55
CA ILE A 141 2.91 21.09 0.67
C ILE A 141 2.20 21.19 -0.67
N ALA A 142 2.78 20.53 -1.66
CA ALA A 142 2.11 20.11 -2.88
C ALA A 142 1.94 18.58 -2.84
N ILE A 143 0.77 18.11 -3.28
CA ILE A 143 0.45 16.68 -3.37
C ILE A 143 0.32 16.33 -4.84
N LYS A 144 1.23 15.50 -5.35
CA LYS A 144 1.25 15.07 -6.76
C LYS A 144 0.80 13.61 -6.85
N SER A 145 -0.24 13.37 -7.65
CA SER A 145 -0.74 12.04 -7.97
C SER A 145 0.29 11.18 -8.69
N PHE A 146 0.06 9.88 -8.68
CA PHE A 146 0.83 8.91 -9.48
C PHE A 146 0.83 9.23 -10.98
N HIS A 147 -0.25 9.85 -11.49
CA HIS A 147 -0.38 10.30 -12.88
C HIS A 147 0.37 11.61 -13.19
N GLY A 148 1.15 12.12 -12.24
CA GLY A 148 1.99 13.30 -12.43
C GLY A 148 1.24 14.64 -12.41
N LYS A 149 -0.04 14.64 -12.01
CA LYS A 149 -0.85 15.85 -11.81
C LYS A 149 -0.95 16.21 -10.34
N TYR A 150 -0.94 17.50 -10.04
CA TYR A 150 -1.10 18.02 -8.69
C TYR A 150 -2.57 18.05 -8.28
N LEU A 151 -2.82 17.80 -6.99
CA LEU A 151 -4.08 18.15 -6.36
C LEU A 151 -4.25 19.67 -6.43
N THR A 152 -5.45 20.12 -6.75
CA THR A 152 -5.83 21.52 -6.85
C THR A 152 -7.21 21.69 -6.23
N ALA A 153 -7.47 22.85 -5.62
CA ALA A 153 -8.78 23.16 -5.07
C ALA A 153 -9.28 24.53 -5.53
N THR A 154 -10.52 24.59 -6.00
CA THR A 154 -11.15 25.82 -6.49
C THR A 154 -11.64 26.70 -5.34
N PRO A 155 -11.95 27.99 -5.59
CA PRO A 155 -12.59 28.85 -4.58
C PRO A 155 -13.94 28.31 -4.08
N ALA A 156 -14.69 27.65 -4.96
CA ALA A 156 -15.95 27.00 -4.62
C ALA A 156 -15.75 25.79 -3.67
N GLY A 157 -14.54 25.24 -3.60
CA GLY A 157 -14.16 24.12 -2.74
C GLY A 157 -14.08 22.79 -3.49
N ASP A 158 -14.25 22.76 -4.80
CA ASP A 158 -14.05 21.54 -5.58
C ASP A 158 -12.58 21.13 -5.52
N ILE A 159 -12.30 19.83 -5.38
CA ILE A 159 -10.94 19.29 -5.34
C ILE A 159 -10.75 18.22 -6.42
N SER A 160 -9.63 18.29 -7.13
CA SER A 160 -9.27 17.33 -8.18
C SER A 160 -7.74 17.20 -8.31
N ALA A 161 -7.27 16.15 -8.98
CA ALA A 161 -5.87 15.94 -9.34
C ALA A 161 -5.62 16.25 -10.83
N THR A 162 -5.92 17.47 -11.27
CA THR A 162 -5.88 17.85 -12.69
C THR A 162 -4.75 18.82 -13.04
N ALA A 163 -4.15 19.48 -12.06
CA ALA A 163 -3.22 20.58 -12.30
C ALA A 163 -1.86 20.06 -12.85
N PRO A 164 -1.38 20.58 -13.99
CA PRO A 164 -0.09 20.17 -14.56
C PRO A 164 1.12 20.82 -13.88
N HIS A 165 0.92 21.93 -13.18
CA HIS A 165 1.98 22.73 -12.57
C HIS A 165 1.59 23.14 -11.16
N LEU A 166 2.60 23.32 -10.31
CA LEU A 166 2.44 23.82 -8.95
C LEU A 166 2.29 25.35 -8.98
N LYS A 167 1.09 25.84 -8.67
CA LYS A 167 0.79 27.26 -8.42
C LYS A 167 0.11 27.38 -7.06
N GLU A 168 -0.60 28.49 -6.82
CA GLU A 168 -1.20 28.80 -5.53
C GLU A 168 -2.29 27.79 -5.12
N TRP A 169 -3.11 27.33 -6.07
CA TRP A 169 -4.26 26.45 -5.77
C TRP A 169 -3.84 25.00 -5.48
N GLU A 170 -2.61 24.64 -5.81
CA GLU A 170 -2.01 23.34 -5.54
C GLU A 170 -1.23 23.30 -4.21
N LYS A 171 -1.23 24.41 -3.46
CA LYS A 171 -0.59 24.53 -2.15
C LYS A 171 -1.58 24.25 -1.02
N PHE A 172 -1.20 23.35 -0.12
CA PHE A 172 -2.00 22.98 1.05
C PHE A 172 -1.18 23.13 2.33
N GLN A 173 -1.68 23.89 3.29
CA GLN A 173 -1.12 23.94 4.64
C GLN A 173 -1.50 22.67 5.39
N VAL A 174 -0.52 22.05 6.05
CA VAL A 174 -0.74 20.84 6.85
C VAL A 174 -0.91 21.20 8.32
N ASN A 175 -2.12 21.05 8.84
CA ASN A 175 -2.45 21.38 10.22
C ASN A 175 -2.67 20.09 11.01
N MET A 176 -2.06 19.96 12.19
CA MET A 176 -2.32 18.82 13.07
C MET A 176 -3.75 18.89 13.62
N VAL A 177 -4.41 17.73 13.72
CA VAL A 177 -5.63 17.63 14.52
C VAL A 177 -5.27 17.84 16.00
N PRO A 178 -6.02 18.66 16.77
CA PRO A 178 -5.76 18.83 18.19
C PRO A 178 -5.76 17.50 18.94
N ASN A 179 -4.80 17.32 19.85
CA ASN A 179 -4.62 16.12 20.68
C ASN A 179 -4.32 14.81 19.92
N ASP A 180 -4.18 14.81 18.59
CA ASP A 180 -3.76 13.65 17.80
C ASP A 180 -2.43 13.94 17.08
N LYS A 181 -1.43 13.06 17.25
CA LYS A 181 -0.08 13.23 16.67
C LYS A 181 0.09 12.56 15.30
N THR A 182 -0.96 11.93 14.79
CA THR A 182 -0.98 11.12 13.57
C THR A 182 -1.92 11.70 12.51
N GLN A 183 -2.94 12.46 12.91
CA GLN A 183 -3.93 13.01 12.01
C GLN A 183 -3.63 14.46 11.63
N VAL A 184 -3.84 14.80 10.37
CA VAL A 184 -3.65 16.15 9.81
C VAL A 184 -4.80 16.55 8.90
N GLY A 185 -5.13 17.83 8.87
CA GLY A 185 -5.97 18.43 7.84
C GLY A 185 -5.12 19.11 6.76
N PHE A 186 -5.61 19.09 5.53
CA PHE A 186 -5.04 19.81 4.40
C PHE A 186 -5.87 21.06 4.10
N ARG A 187 -5.38 22.23 4.53
CA ARG A 187 -6.05 23.51 4.27
C ARG A 187 -5.58 24.07 2.94
N ASN A 188 -6.49 24.25 1.98
CA ASN A 188 -6.20 24.86 0.70
C ASN A 188 -5.96 26.37 0.80
N TRP A 189 -5.51 26.98 -0.30
CA TRP A 189 -5.27 28.42 -0.42
C TRP A 189 -6.47 29.30 -0.07
N HIS A 190 -7.69 28.79 -0.28
CA HIS A 190 -8.95 29.48 0.03
C HIS A 190 -9.39 29.31 1.50
N GLY A 191 -8.55 28.74 2.35
CA GLY A 191 -8.80 28.58 3.77
C GLY A 191 -9.76 27.44 4.14
N LYS A 192 -10.12 26.59 3.19
CA LYS A 192 -10.99 25.41 3.36
C LYS A 192 -10.17 24.13 3.46
N TYR A 193 -10.63 23.15 4.21
CA TYR A 193 -9.99 21.85 4.39
C TYR A 193 -10.53 20.82 3.42
N VAL A 194 -9.64 19.99 2.87
CA VAL A 194 -10.02 18.80 2.10
C VAL A 194 -10.89 17.89 2.98
N SER A 195 -12.01 17.38 2.44
CA SER A 195 -12.98 16.57 3.17
C SER A 195 -13.24 15.26 2.45
N ALA A 196 -13.19 14.14 3.19
CA ALA A 196 -13.53 12.82 2.69
C ALA A 196 -14.69 12.26 3.50
N ASN A 197 -15.85 12.09 2.87
CA ASN A 197 -17.03 11.64 3.58
C ASN A 197 -16.91 10.17 4.06
N PRO A 198 -17.76 9.73 4.99
CA PRO A 198 -17.76 8.37 5.51
C PRO A 198 -18.04 7.28 4.47
N ASN A 199 -18.60 7.66 3.31
CA ASN A 199 -18.90 6.75 2.21
C ASN A 199 -17.72 6.57 1.24
N GLY A 200 -16.57 7.20 1.51
CA GLY A 200 -15.38 7.08 0.68
C GLY A 200 -15.40 7.94 -0.59
N LYS A 201 -16.15 9.06 -0.59
CA LYS A 201 -16.08 10.07 -1.66
C LYS A 201 -15.42 11.34 -1.16
N MET A 202 -14.73 12.02 -2.06
CA MET A 202 -14.21 13.36 -1.81
C MET A 202 -15.33 14.37 -1.95
N GLU A 203 -15.54 15.16 -0.90
CA GLU A 203 -16.54 16.22 -0.88
C GLU A 203 -15.89 17.56 -1.23
N LYS A 204 -16.73 18.57 -1.43
CA LYS A 204 -16.25 19.95 -1.45
C LYS A 204 -15.51 20.27 -0.16
N CYS A 205 -14.38 20.96 -0.28
CA CYS A 205 -13.59 21.41 0.84
C CYS A 205 -14.45 22.26 1.81
N SER A 206 -14.27 22.02 3.10
CA SER A 206 -15.10 22.56 4.18
C SER A 206 -14.31 23.54 5.04
N THR A 207 -14.96 24.58 5.56
CA THR A 207 -14.34 25.45 6.58
C THR A 207 -14.29 24.79 7.96
N ASN A 208 -15.03 23.70 8.16
CA ASN A 208 -15.11 22.99 9.43
C ASN A 208 -14.04 21.92 9.50
N PHE A 209 -13.01 22.12 10.33
CA PHE A 209 -11.99 21.10 10.59
C PHE A 209 -12.41 20.18 11.75
N LYS A 210 -13.52 19.46 11.59
CA LYS A 210 -14.10 18.57 12.62
C LYS A 210 -14.86 17.42 11.95
N GLY A 211 -14.28 16.22 11.97
CA GLY A 211 -14.94 15.01 11.51
C GLY A 211 -14.29 14.41 10.26
N TRP A 212 -14.56 14.95 9.07
CA TRP A 212 -14.22 14.33 7.78
C TRP A 212 -12.95 14.92 7.13
N GLU A 213 -12.44 15.99 7.73
CA GLU A 213 -11.36 16.82 7.20
C GLU A 213 -9.97 16.44 7.74
N TRP A 214 -9.81 15.21 8.25
CA TRP A 214 -8.53 14.70 8.73
C TRP A 214 -8.06 13.47 7.97
N PHE A 215 -6.74 13.34 7.87
CA PHE A 215 -6.07 12.28 7.12
C PHE A 215 -4.83 11.81 7.88
N ILE A 216 -4.40 10.59 7.59
CA ILE A 216 -3.10 10.06 8.05
C ILE A 216 -2.23 9.86 6.82
N ILE A 217 -1.09 10.55 6.79
CA ILE A 217 -0.07 10.32 5.75
C ILE A 217 0.76 9.12 6.19
N GLU A 218 0.85 8.08 5.38
CA GLU A 218 1.62 6.88 5.65
C GLU A 218 2.65 6.65 4.54
N LYS A 219 3.66 5.80 4.78
CA LYS A 219 4.59 5.43 3.70
C LYS A 219 3.93 4.44 2.76
N SER A 220 4.12 4.63 1.46
CA SER A 220 3.91 3.56 0.49
C SER A 220 5.09 2.58 0.49
N PRO A 221 4.94 1.38 -0.11
CA PRO A 221 6.07 0.49 -0.41
C PRO A 221 7.11 1.12 -1.34
N GLU A 222 6.71 2.03 -2.22
CA GLU A 222 7.61 2.67 -3.17
C GLU A 222 8.39 3.82 -2.51
N LYS A 223 9.67 3.97 -2.89
CA LYS A 223 10.52 4.96 -2.23
C LYS A 223 10.00 6.37 -2.54
N LYS A 224 9.99 7.22 -1.51
CA LYS A 224 9.59 8.64 -1.57
C LYS A 224 8.10 8.91 -1.90
N MET A 225 7.28 7.88 -2.03
CA MET A 225 5.83 8.02 -2.16
C MET A 225 5.10 7.74 -0.83
N TYR A 226 3.91 8.32 -0.70
CA TYR A 226 3.06 8.27 0.49
C TYR A 226 1.66 7.83 0.11
N THR A 227 0.95 7.27 1.08
CA THR A 227 -0.49 7.01 1.00
C THR A 227 -1.21 7.98 1.93
N ILE A 228 -2.44 8.34 1.61
CA ILE A 228 -3.24 9.28 2.40
C ILE A 228 -4.49 8.55 2.85
N LYS A 229 -4.51 8.11 4.12
CA LYS A 229 -5.64 7.40 4.73
C LYS A 229 -6.67 8.38 5.23
N THR A 230 -7.93 8.12 4.93
CA THR A 230 -9.09 8.93 5.31
C THR A 230 -9.66 8.47 6.67
N PRO A 231 -10.63 9.19 7.26
CA PRO A 231 -11.25 8.83 8.52
C PRO A 231 -11.93 7.44 8.54
N THR A 232 -12.35 6.96 7.36
CA THR A 232 -13.01 5.66 7.19
C THR A 232 -12.03 4.48 7.15
N GLY A 233 -10.73 4.77 7.18
CA GLY A 233 -9.68 3.77 6.99
C GLY A 233 -9.38 3.44 5.53
N LYS A 234 -10.12 4.01 4.57
CA LYS A 234 -9.86 3.91 3.14
C LYS A 234 -8.85 4.95 2.67
N TYR A 235 -8.28 4.75 1.49
CA TYR A 235 -7.20 5.58 0.96
C TYR A 235 -7.68 6.52 -0.15
N LEU A 236 -7.19 7.76 -0.11
CA LEU A 236 -7.36 8.72 -1.20
C LEU A 236 -6.75 8.13 -2.47
N SER A 237 -7.48 8.17 -3.57
CA SER A 237 -7.08 7.68 -4.89
C SER A 237 -7.23 8.80 -5.91
N ALA A 238 -6.27 8.92 -6.83
CA ALA A 238 -6.36 9.83 -7.96
C ALA A 238 -6.58 9.05 -9.25
N GLN A 239 -7.75 9.21 -9.84
CA GLN A 239 -8.12 8.58 -11.10
C GLN A 239 -7.41 9.24 -12.30
N PRO A 240 -7.24 8.55 -13.44
CA PRO A 240 -6.56 9.11 -14.62
C PRO A 240 -7.16 10.41 -15.16
N ASN A 241 -8.47 10.61 -14.98
CA ASN A 241 -9.19 11.83 -15.37
C ASN A 241 -9.08 12.96 -14.33
N GLY A 242 -8.34 12.75 -13.23
CA GLY A 242 -8.15 13.70 -12.15
C GLY A 242 -9.26 13.71 -11.10
N VAL A 243 -10.27 12.85 -11.20
CA VAL A 243 -11.26 12.65 -10.12
C VAL A 243 -10.55 12.03 -8.92
N LEU A 244 -10.89 12.49 -7.71
CA LEU A 244 -10.41 11.91 -6.47
C LEU A 244 -11.50 11.03 -5.83
N THR A 245 -11.15 9.81 -5.42
CA THR A 245 -12.01 8.90 -4.66
C THR A 245 -11.33 8.50 -3.35
N ALA A 246 -12.06 7.87 -2.44
CA ALA A 246 -11.55 7.39 -1.16
C ALA A 246 -12.24 6.07 -0.77
N ASP A 247 -12.43 5.17 -1.73
CA ASP A 247 -13.26 3.98 -1.64
C ASP A 247 -12.47 2.67 -1.39
N GLU A 248 -11.16 2.68 -1.64
CA GLU A 248 -10.27 1.53 -1.53
C GLU A 248 -9.70 1.33 -0.12
N ALA A 249 -9.83 0.11 0.41
CA ALA A 249 -9.26 -0.27 1.70
C ALA A 249 -7.74 -0.57 1.63
N ILE A 250 -7.20 -0.69 0.42
CA ILE A 250 -5.81 -1.06 0.15
C ILE A 250 -5.19 0.02 -0.73
N ALA A 251 -4.10 0.62 -0.27
CA ALA A 251 -3.37 1.60 -1.07
C ALA A 251 -2.48 0.95 -2.13
N GLN A 252 -2.85 1.12 -3.39
CA GLN A 252 -2.17 0.68 -4.59
C GLN A 252 -1.52 1.87 -5.29
N SER A 253 -0.99 1.68 -6.49
CA SER A 253 -0.26 2.73 -7.21
C SER A 253 -1.05 4.03 -7.39
N TRP A 254 -2.39 4.01 -7.48
CA TRP A 254 -3.22 5.21 -7.66
C TRP A 254 -3.47 5.97 -6.36
N GLU A 255 -3.31 5.30 -5.22
CA GLU A 255 -3.36 5.88 -3.87
C GLU A 255 -1.98 6.36 -3.40
N TRP A 256 -0.99 6.34 -4.30
CA TRP A 256 0.37 6.80 -4.01
C TRP A 256 0.60 8.21 -4.53
N PHE A 257 1.08 9.05 -3.63
CA PHE A 257 1.34 10.45 -3.89
C PHE A 257 2.79 10.80 -3.57
N THR A 258 3.36 11.67 -4.40
CA THR A 258 4.54 12.43 -3.98
C THR A 258 4.07 13.63 -3.18
N ILE A 259 4.65 13.80 -1.99
CA ILE A 259 4.37 14.96 -1.13
C ILE A 259 5.68 15.74 -0.97
N GLU A 260 5.69 16.96 -1.47
CA GLU A 260 6.82 17.88 -1.45
C GLU A 260 6.47 19.17 -0.73
N LYS A 261 7.45 19.77 -0.04
CA LYS A 261 7.26 21.08 0.59
C LYS A 261 7.21 22.13 -0.52
N ALA A 262 6.15 22.92 -0.55
CA ALA A 262 5.99 24.04 -1.48
C ALA A 262 6.33 25.33 -0.73
N LEU A 263 7.45 25.94 -1.12
CA LEU A 263 7.86 27.25 -0.63
C LEU A 263 7.02 28.36 -1.27
#